data_AF-A0A645IDJ4-F1
#
_entry.id   AF-A0A645IDJ4-F1
#
_cell.length_a   1.000
_cell.length_b   1.000
_cell.length_c   1.000
_cell.angle_alpha   90.00
_cell.angle_beta   90.00
_cell.angle_gamma   90.00
#
_symmetry.space_group_name_H-M   'P 1'
#
loop_
_entity.id
_entity.type
_entity.pdbx_description
1 polymer ?
#
loop_
_entity_poly.entity_id
_entity_poly.type
_entity_poly.pdbx_seq_one_letter_code
_entity_poly.pdbx_strand_id
1 'polypeptide(L)'
;MHARSTGPYSLVTQQPLGGKAQFGGQRFGEMEVWALEAYGAAYVLQEMLTVKSDDVVGRTKVYENIVKGEHAIEAGMPESFNVLVKEIRSLGLDMELERS
;
A
#
# COMPACT_ATOMS: atom_id res chain seq x y z
N MET A 1 22.34 9.95 4.85
CA MET A 1 21.68 9.00 3.92
C MET A 1 20.71 8.13 4.71
N HIS A 2 19.51 7.86 4.19
CA HIS A 2 18.48 7.01 4.80
C HIS A 2 17.85 6.14 3.72
N ALA A 3 17.69 4.85 3.99
CA ALA A 3 17.08 3.88 3.08
C ALA A 3 16.34 2.83 3.90
N ARG A 4 15.29 2.27 3.32
CA ARG A 4 14.44 1.25 3.93
C ARG A 4 14.09 0.19 2.89
N SER A 5 14.18 -1.07 3.29
CA SER A 5 13.65 -2.22 2.52
C SER A 5 12.34 -2.71 3.16
N THR A 6 12.41 -3.24 4.39
CA THR A 6 11.25 -3.57 5.23
C THR A 6 11.40 -2.89 6.60
N GLY A 7 10.35 -2.85 7.42
CA GLY A 7 10.38 -2.15 8.70
C GLY A 7 9.03 -2.15 9.42
N PRO A 8 8.87 -1.37 10.50
CA PRO A 8 7.63 -1.33 11.25
C PRO A 8 6.50 -0.63 10.46
N TYR A 9 5.27 -1.02 10.81
CA TYR A 9 4.03 -0.54 10.20
C TYR A 9 3.08 0.01 11.27
N SER A 10 2.21 0.93 10.86
CA SER A 10 1.11 1.46 11.67
C SER A 10 0.12 0.36 12.03
N LEU A 11 -0.38 0.35 13.28
CA LEU A 11 -1.37 -0.62 13.73
C LEU A 11 -2.72 -0.45 13.01
N VAL A 12 -3.11 0.79 12.72
CA VAL A 12 -4.43 1.11 12.17
C VAL A 12 -4.43 0.99 10.64
N THR A 13 -3.56 1.77 9.98
CA THR A 13 -3.55 1.88 8.52
C THR A 13 -2.69 0.84 7.83
N GLN A 14 -1.92 0.05 8.58
CA GLN A 14 -0.93 -0.89 8.04
C GLN A 14 0.14 -0.27 7.13
N GLN A 15 0.21 1.06 7.06
CA GLN A 15 1.20 1.79 6.28
C GLN A 15 2.58 1.80 6.96
N PRO A 16 3.67 1.92 6.18
CA PRO A 16 5.02 2.05 6.70
C PRO A 16 5.14 3.25 7.66
N LEU A 17 5.71 3.08 8.86
CA LEU A 17 5.92 4.23 9.77
C LEU A 17 6.81 5.30 9.15
N GLY A 18 6.69 6.55 9.60
CA GLY A 18 7.51 7.68 9.16
C GLY A 18 8.71 7.95 10.07
N GLY A 19 9.70 8.67 9.55
CA GLY A 19 10.82 9.19 10.34
C GLY A 19 12.04 8.28 10.41
N LYS A 20 13.22 8.89 10.34
CA LYS A 20 14.51 8.19 10.28
C LYS A 20 14.76 7.26 11.47
N ALA A 21 14.37 7.68 12.68
CA ALA A 21 14.58 6.91 13.91
C ALA A 21 13.77 5.60 13.97
N GLN A 22 12.68 5.50 13.22
CA GLN A 22 11.78 4.33 13.20
C GLN A 22 12.00 3.45 11.97
N PHE A 23 13.13 3.61 11.26
CA PHE A 23 13.34 3.01 9.94
C PHE A 23 12.17 3.31 9.00
N GLY A 24 11.72 4.57 9.04
CA GLY A 24 10.50 4.98 8.37
C GLY A 24 10.61 5.00 6.84
N GLY A 25 9.48 4.82 6.18
CA GLY A 25 9.34 4.93 4.73
C GLY A 25 9.34 6.39 4.27
N GLN A 26 9.52 6.59 2.97
CA GLN A 26 9.30 7.89 2.35
C GLN A 26 7.81 8.04 2.02
N ARG A 27 7.26 9.25 2.23
CA ARG A 27 5.91 9.56 1.79
C ARG A 27 5.91 9.68 0.27
N PHE A 28 5.12 8.84 -0.38
CA PHE A 28 4.71 9.02 -1.76
C PHE A 28 3.42 9.84 -1.74
N GLY A 29 3.51 11.12 -2.08
CA GLY A 29 2.42 12.07 -1.97
C GLY A 29 1.58 12.17 -3.25
N GLU A 30 0.58 13.03 -3.18
CA GLU A 30 -0.38 13.26 -4.26
C GLU A 30 0.30 13.79 -5.53
N MET A 31 1.31 14.65 -5.40
CA MET A 31 2.05 15.18 -6.56
C MET A 31 2.88 14.09 -7.25
N GLU A 32 3.44 13.15 -6.50
CA GLU A 32 4.17 12.03 -7.08
C GLU A 32 3.22 11.01 -7.73
N VAL A 33 2.01 10.83 -7.18
CA VAL A 33 0.93 10.07 -7.83
C VAL A 33 0.60 10.69 -9.20
N TRP A 34 0.33 12.00 -9.24
CA TRP A 34 0.04 12.70 -10.50
C TRP A 34 1.16 12.56 -11.53
N ALA A 35 2.42 12.58 -11.08
CA ALA A 35 3.55 12.38 -11.97
C ALA A 35 3.48 10.99 -12.63
N LEU A 36 3.27 9.91 -11.86
CA LEU A 36 3.15 8.55 -12.43
C LEU A 36 1.92 8.37 -13.31
N GLU A 37 0.80 9.01 -12.97
CA GLU A 37 -0.41 9.02 -13.79
C GLU A 37 -0.15 9.69 -15.14
N ALA A 38 0.52 10.86 -15.15
CA ALA A 38 0.88 11.58 -16.37
C ALA A 38 1.82 10.78 -17.29
N TYR A 39 2.72 9.98 -16.70
CA TYR A 39 3.58 9.06 -17.46
C TYR A 39 2.85 7.80 -17.94
N GLY A 40 1.61 7.55 -17.51
CA GLY A 40 0.88 6.31 -17.81
C GLY A 40 1.46 5.08 -17.12
N ALA A 41 2.22 5.25 -16.03
CA ALA A 41 2.91 4.18 -15.32
C ALA A 41 1.97 3.42 -14.36
N ALA A 42 0.87 2.88 -14.88
CA ALA A 42 -0.23 2.30 -14.09
C ALA A 42 0.23 1.16 -13.15
N TYR A 43 1.09 0.26 -13.63
CA TYR A 43 1.60 -0.86 -12.83
C TYR A 43 2.53 -0.39 -11.70
N VAL A 44 3.36 0.61 -11.96
CA VAL A 44 4.25 1.19 -10.94
C VAL A 44 3.43 1.91 -9.88
N LEU A 45 2.42 2.67 -10.31
CA LEU A 45 1.50 3.34 -9.40
C LEU A 45 0.74 2.32 -8.53
N GLN A 46 0.19 1.27 -9.14
CA GLN A 46 -0.48 0.20 -8.40
C GLN A 46 0.46 -0.44 -7.37
N GLU A 47 1.70 -0.75 -7.76
CA GLU A 47 2.70 -1.35 -6.86
C GLU A 47 3.01 -0.44 -5.66
N MET A 48 3.19 0.86 -5.91
CA MET A 48 3.46 1.87 -4.88
C MET A 48 2.30 2.04 -3.90
N LEU A 49 1.05 1.96 -4.39
CA LEU A 49 -0.15 2.14 -3.58
C LEU A 49 -0.62 0.87 -2.85
N THR A 50 -0.15 -0.32 -3.24
CA THR A 50 -0.63 -1.60 -2.69
C THR A 50 0.48 -2.36 -1.98
N VAL A 51 1.19 -3.24 -2.68
CA VAL A 51 2.17 -4.20 -2.14
C VAL A 51 3.39 -3.54 -1.47
N LYS A 52 3.71 -2.28 -1.80
CA LYS A 52 4.77 -1.48 -1.14
C LYS A 52 4.25 -0.62 0.02
N SER A 53 2.94 -0.56 0.24
CA SER A 53 2.29 0.29 1.24
C SER A 53 1.60 -0.58 2.30
N ASP A 54 0.32 -0.91 2.08
CA ASP A 54 -0.61 -1.41 3.09
C ASP A 54 -1.35 -2.70 2.68
N ASP A 55 -0.98 -3.32 1.55
CA ASP A 55 -1.41 -4.70 1.25
C ASP A 55 -0.59 -5.70 2.08
N VAL A 56 -1.16 -6.14 3.20
CA VAL A 56 -0.50 -7.02 4.18
C VAL A 56 -0.16 -8.39 3.61
N VAL A 57 -1.03 -8.94 2.77
CA VAL A 57 -0.82 -10.26 2.15
C VAL A 57 0.13 -10.12 0.97
N GLY A 58 -0.10 -9.13 0.10
CA GLY A 58 0.71 -8.84 -1.07
C GLY A 58 2.17 -8.57 -0.72
N ARG A 59 2.47 -7.76 0.30
CA ARG A 59 3.86 -7.46 0.69
C ARG A 59 4.65 -8.71 1.12
N THR A 60 3.98 -9.66 1.79
CA THR A 60 4.61 -10.89 2.27
C THR A 60 4.92 -11.82 1.08
N LYS A 61 3.94 -11.99 0.18
CA LYS A 61 4.12 -12.76 -1.06
C LYS A 61 5.22 -12.16 -1.95
N VAL A 62 5.23 -10.85 -2.14
CA VAL A 62 6.26 -10.18 -2.95
C VAL A 62 7.65 -10.43 -2.37
N TYR A 63 7.80 -10.35 -1.04
CA TYR A 63 9.08 -10.67 -0.40
C TYR A 63 9.50 -12.12 -0.63
N GLU A 64 8.59 -13.08 -0.46
CA GLU A 64 8.85 -14.49 -0.74
C GLU A 64 9.23 -14.74 -2.21
N ASN A 65 8.52 -14.10 -3.14
CA ASN A 65 8.76 -14.23 -4.58
C ASN A 65 10.15 -13.72 -4.95
N ILE A 66 10.56 -12.57 -4.40
CA ILE A 66 11.92 -12.03 -4.58
C ILE A 66 12.97 -13.03 -4.07
N VAL A 67 12.74 -13.66 -2.92
CA VAL A 67 13.66 -14.67 -2.35
C VAL A 67 13.71 -15.94 -3.21
N LYS A 68 12.58 -16.36 -3.80
CA LYS A 68 12.49 -17.53 -4.68
C LYS A 68 12.96 -17.28 -6.11
N GLY A 69 13.17 -16.00 -6.49
CA GLY A 69 13.48 -15.61 -7.87
C GLY A 69 12.26 -15.61 -8.80
N GLU A 70 11.06 -15.59 -8.24
CA GLU A 70 9.81 -15.48 -8.98
C GLU A 70 9.40 -14.00 -9.12
N HIS A 71 8.92 -13.60 -10.30
CA HIS A 71 8.55 -12.20 -10.60
C HIS A 71 7.03 -11.99 -10.65
N ALA A 72 6.29 -12.68 -9.80
CA ALA A 72 4.86 -12.49 -9.67
C ALA A 72 4.54 -11.38 -8.66
N ILE A 73 3.76 -10.39 -9.10
CA ILE A 73 3.22 -9.34 -8.24
C ILE A 73 1.70 -9.38 -8.38
N GLU A 74 1.01 -9.76 -7.31
CA GLU A 74 -0.44 -9.72 -7.21
C GLU A 74 -0.81 -8.64 -6.20
N ALA A 75 -1.44 -7.56 -6.69
CA ALA A 75 -1.94 -6.48 -5.85
C ALA A 75 -3.37 -6.80 -5.40
N GLY A 76 -3.58 -6.82 -4.08
CA GLY A 76 -4.88 -6.97 -3.45
C GLY A 76 -5.56 -5.64 -3.13
N MET A 77 -6.59 -5.71 -2.29
CA MET A 77 -7.28 -4.54 -1.76
C MET A 77 -6.44 -3.90 -0.63
N PRO A 78 -6.15 -2.58 -0.69
CA PRO A 78 -5.45 -1.86 0.38
C PRO A 78 -6.19 -1.93 1.72
N GLU A 79 -5.46 -2.06 2.82
CA GLU A 79 -6.07 -2.00 4.16
C GLU A 79 -6.64 -0.62 4.48
N SER A 80 -6.05 0.46 3.96
CA SER A 80 -6.61 1.81 4.10
C SER A 80 -8.03 1.92 3.54
N PHE A 81 -8.36 1.20 2.46
CA PHE A 81 -9.71 1.16 1.91
C PHE A 81 -10.67 0.40 2.83
N ASN A 82 -10.23 -0.72 3.41
CA ASN A 82 -11.03 -1.46 4.40
C ASN A 82 -11.33 -0.61 5.64
N VAL A 83 -10.35 0.17 6.10
CA VAL A 83 -10.51 1.12 7.21
C VAL A 83 -11.55 2.17 6.84
N LEU A 84 -11.46 2.78 5.65
CA LEU A 84 -12.43 3.76 5.15
C LEU A 84 -13.86 3.21 5.13
N VAL A 85 -14.07 2.00 4.60
CA VAL A 85 -15.40 1.37 4.57
C VAL A 85 -15.96 1.18 5.98
N LYS A 86 -15.13 0.76 6.94
CA LYS A 86 -15.54 0.62 8.34
C LYS A 86 -15.86 1.96 9.00
N GLU A 87 -15.08 3.00 8.71
CA GLU A 87 -15.33 4.36 9.21
C GLU A 87 -16.64 4.92 8.68
N ILE A 88 -16.95 4.73 7.39
CA ILE A 88 -18.22 5.19 6.81
C ILE A 88 -19.41 4.43 7.42
N ARG A 89 -19.29 3.11 7.61
CA ARG A 89 -20.32 2.31 8.31
C ARG A 89 -20.56 2.76 9.74
N SER A 90 -19.53 3.26 10.43
CA SER A 90 -19.68 3.80 11.80
C SER A 90 -20.57 5.05 11.87
N LEU A 91 -20.72 5.76 10.75
CA LEU A 91 -21.61 6.91 10.62
C LEU A 91 -23.08 6.52 10.32
N GLY A 92 -23.39 5.23 10.22
CA GLY A 92 -24.71 4.74 9.84
C GLY A 92 -24.96 4.74 8.33
N LEU A 93 -23.91 4.90 7.52
CA LEU A 93 -23.96 4.81 6.06
C LEU A 93 -23.52 3.41 5.63
N ASP A 94 -24.36 2.69 4.89
CA ASP A 94 -24.00 1.38 4.38
C ASP A 94 -23.30 1.48 3.02
N MET A 95 -22.20 0.76 2.88
CA MET A 95 -21.39 0.69 1.66
C MET A 95 -21.05 -0.77 1.40
N GLU A 96 -21.39 -1.26 0.22
CA GLU A 96 -21.08 -2.61 -0.23
C GLU A 96 -20.45 -2.58 -1.62
N LEU A 97 -19.58 -3.56 -1.88
CA LEU A 97 -18.99 -3.77 -3.19
C LEU A 97 -19.92 -4.67 -4.01
N GLU A 98 -20.51 -4.12 -5.06
CA GLU A 98 -21.31 -4.88 -6.02
C GLU A 98 -20.41 -5.35 -7.17
N ARG A 99 -20.51 -6.63 -7.54
CA ARG A 99 -19.95 -7.15 -8.80
C ARG A 99 -21.10 -7.27 -9.79
N SER A 100 -21.05 -6.46 -10.85
CA SER A 100 -21.92 -6.57 -12.02
C SER A 100 -21.42 -7.61 -13.01
#